data_AF-A0A6N7IMX7-F1
#
_entry.id   AF-A0A6N7IMX7-F1
#
_cell.length_a   1.000
_cell.length_b   1.000
_cell.length_c   1.000
_cell.angle_alpha   90.00
_cell.angle_beta   90.00
_cell.angle_gamma   90.00
#
_symmetry.space_group_name_H-M   'P 1'
#
loop_
_entity.id
_entity.type
_entity.pdbx_description
1 polymer ?
#
loop_
_entity_poly.entity_id
_entity_poly.type
_entity_poly.pdbx_seq_one_letter_code
_entity_poly.pdbx_strand_id
1 'polypeptide(L)'
;MLMEQETIKILYIGVFIVMGISLVFVVGQWISTKKAAYVWLIGHLIVLSITIIRWVSFLSNANMQQSHMAAENNSLFIGSNAVLWAIGMFLLLIGIYKLDKTAKTGI
;
A
#
# COMPACT_ATOMS: atom_id res chain seq x y z
N MET A 1 26.29 -1.02 -9.02
CA MET A 1 25.38 -2.14 -9.36
C MET A 1 24.31 -1.65 -10.33
N LEU A 2 24.54 -1.74 -11.64
CA LEU A 2 23.55 -1.30 -12.66
C LEU A 2 22.30 -2.21 -12.66
N MET A 3 22.49 -3.52 -12.52
CA MET A 3 21.41 -4.52 -12.43
C MET A 3 20.40 -4.23 -11.30
N GLU A 4 20.88 -3.75 -10.15
CA GLU A 4 20.01 -3.42 -9.02
C GLU A 4 19.13 -2.21 -9.31
N GLN A 5 19.69 -1.15 -9.92
CA GLN A 5 18.91 0.02 -10.30
C GLN A 5 17.83 -0.32 -11.33
N GLU A 6 18.13 -1.16 -12.32
CA GLU A 6 17.15 -1.61 -13.30
C GLU A 6 16.06 -2.48 -12.64
N THR A 7 16.42 -3.33 -11.67
CA THR A 7 15.46 -4.15 -10.92
C THR A 7 14.51 -3.28 -10.08
N ILE A 8 15.04 -2.26 -9.39
CA ILE A 8 14.24 -1.32 -8.60
C ILE A 8 13.30 -0.49 -9.50
N LYS A 9 13.75 -0.07 -10.69
CA LYS A 9 12.89 0.63 -11.67
C LYS A 9 11.73 -0.26 -12.12
N ILE A 10 12.00 -1.52 -12.47
CA ILE A 10 10.95 -2.48 -12.86
C ILE A 10 9.95 -2.68 -11.71
N LEU A 11 10.43 -2.76 -10.46
CA LEU A 11 9.58 -2.86 -9.28
C LEU A 11 8.67 -1.63 -9.13
N TYR A 12 9.20 -0.41 -9.27
CA TYR A 12 8.40 0.81 -9.25
C TYR A 12 7.30 0.82 -10.31
N ILE A 13 7.65 0.44 -11.54
CA ILE A 13 6.70 0.38 -12.66
C ILE A 13 5.60 -0.64 -12.38
N GLY A 14 5.96 -1.84 -11.92
CA GLY A 14 5.01 -2.90 -11.58
C GLY A 14 4.05 -2.47 -10.46
N VAL A 15 4.57 -1.88 -9.39
CA VAL A 15 3.75 -1.34 -8.30
C VAL A 15 2.81 -0.26 -8.82
N PHE A 16 3.30 0.68 -9.62
CA PHE A 16 2.49 1.76 -10.16
C PHE A 16 1.32 1.23 -11.01
N ILE A 17 1.59 0.25 -11.89
CA ILE A 17 0.56 -0.36 -12.75
C ILE A 17 -0.50 -1.07 -11.88
N VAL A 18 -0.09 -1.94 -10.96
CA VAL A 18 -1.03 -2.72 -10.14
C VAL A 18 -1.87 -1.81 -9.24
N MET A 19 -1.25 -0.81 -8.60
CA MET A 19 -1.97 0.13 -7.75
C MET A 19 -2.89 1.04 -8.56
N GLY A 20 -2.44 1.51 -9.73
CA GLY A 20 -3.25 2.33 -10.63
C GLY A 20 -4.50 1.59 -11.13
N ILE A 21 -4.34 0.36 -11.62
CA ILE A 21 -5.45 -0.49 -12.06
C ILE A 21 -6.41 -0.74 -10.90
N SER A 22 -5.90 -1.13 -9.73
CA SER A 22 -6.71 -1.40 -8.54
C SER A 22 -7.53 -0.18 -8.13
N LEU A 23 -6.91 1.00 -8.15
CA LEU A 23 -7.58 2.26 -7.83
C LEU A 23 -8.68 2.59 -8.83
N VAL A 24 -8.44 2.42 -10.14
CA VAL A 24 -9.44 2.64 -11.19
C VAL A 24 -10.68 1.75 -10.96
N PHE A 25 -10.50 0.47 -10.65
CA PHE A 25 -11.62 -0.43 -10.38
C PHE A 25 -12.42 0.00 -9.14
N VAL A 26 -11.73 0.31 -8.03
CA VAL A 26 -12.40 0.71 -6.78
C VAL A 26 -13.11 2.05 -6.93
N VAL A 27 -12.48 3.03 -7.58
CA VAL A 27 -13.08 4.34 -7.85
C VAL A 27 -14.25 4.23 -8.83
N GLY A 28 -14.13 3.42 -9.88
CA GLY A 28 -15.24 3.17 -10.81
C GLY A 28 -16.46 2.58 -10.10
N GLN A 29 -16.24 1.60 -9.22
CA GLN A 29 -17.30 1.03 -8.39
C GLN A 29 -17.87 2.03 -7.38
N TRP A 30 -17.03 2.89 -6.80
CA TRP A 30 -17.48 3.95 -5.91
C TRP A 30 -18.38 4.96 -6.61
N ILE A 31 -18.00 5.42 -7.81
CA ILE A 31 -18.80 6.38 -8.59
C ILE A 31 -20.15 5.78 -8.98
N SER A 32 -20.17 4.50 -9.36
CA SER A 32 -21.39 3.79 -9.76
C SER A 32 -22.36 3.55 -8.59
N THR A 33 -21.84 3.11 -7.44
CA THR A 33 -22.69 2.67 -6.31
C THR A 33 -22.88 3.72 -5.23
N LYS A 34 -21.98 4.72 -5.16
CA LYS A 34 -21.84 5.71 -4.07
C LYS A 34 -21.80 5.11 -2.67
N LYS A 35 -21.48 3.82 -2.52
CA LYS A 35 -21.42 3.16 -1.22
C LYS A 35 -20.20 3.64 -0.44
N ALA A 36 -20.42 4.06 0.81
CA ALA A 36 -19.35 4.51 1.70
C ALA A 36 -18.28 3.43 1.96
N ALA A 37 -18.60 2.15 1.73
CA ALA A 37 -17.64 1.04 1.85
C ALA A 37 -16.43 1.19 0.91
N TYR A 38 -16.61 1.73 -0.30
CA TYR A 38 -15.50 1.93 -1.22
C TYR A 38 -14.53 3.03 -0.77
N VAL A 39 -14.97 3.99 0.04
CA VAL A 39 -14.08 5.02 0.63
C VAL A 39 -13.03 4.36 1.53
N TRP A 40 -13.39 3.32 2.28
CA TRP A 40 -12.45 2.56 3.12
C TRP A 40 -11.43 1.79 2.28
N LEU A 41 -11.87 1.22 1.15
CA LEU A 41 -10.99 0.54 0.20
C LEU A 41 -10.04 1.51 -0.51
N ILE A 42 -10.51 2.70 -0.89
CA ILE A 42 -9.66 3.78 -1.43
C ILE A 42 -8.62 4.18 -0.38
N GLY A 43 -9.04 4.41 0.86
CA GLY A 43 -8.13 4.71 1.97
C GLY A 43 -7.06 3.63 2.15
N HIS A 44 -7.45 2.36 2.12
CA HIS A 44 -6.51 1.23 2.16
C HIS A 44 -5.49 1.29 1.01
N LEU A 45 -5.94 1.49 -0.24
CA LEU A 45 -5.05 1.57 -1.41
C LEU A 45 -4.06 2.73 -1.31
N ILE A 46 -4.47 3.88 -0.77
CA ILE A 46 -3.57 5.03 -0.54
C ILE A 46 -2.50 4.66 0.50
N VAL A 47 -2.90 4.14 1.66
CA VAL A 47 -1.96 3.75 2.73
C VAL A 47 -1.01 2.65 2.26
N LEU A 48 -1.53 1.66 1.52
CA LEU A 48 -0.74 0.59 0.93
C LEU A 48 0.28 1.14 -0.07
N SER A 49 -0.12 2.07 -0.94
CA SER A 49 0.79 2.71 -1.90
C SER A 49 1.94 3.42 -1.20
N ILE A 50 1.64 4.22 -0.17
CA ILE A 50 2.66 4.92 0.63
C ILE A 50 3.60 3.92 1.28
N THR A 51 3.06 2.85 1.86
CA THR A 51 3.87 1.81 2.53
C THR A 51 4.80 1.12 1.53
N ILE A 52 4.30 0.72 0.36
CA ILE A 52 5.11 0.08 -0.68
C ILE A 52 6.20 1.03 -1.17
N ILE A 53 5.89 2.30 -1.46
CA ILE A 53 6.90 3.29 -1.90
C ILE A 53 8.01 3.44 -0.86
N ARG A 54 7.66 3.50 0.43
CA ARG A 54 8.65 3.56 1.53
C ARG A 54 9.53 2.31 1.52
N TRP A 55 8.94 1.12 1.38
CA TRP A 55 9.69 -0.14 1.29
C TRP A 55 10.63 -0.20 0.08
N VAL A 56 10.16 0.20 -1.11
CA VAL A 56 11.00 0.22 -2.33
C VAL A 56 12.13 1.24 -2.19
N SER A 57 11.85 2.42 -1.62
CA SER A 57 12.88 3.43 -1.33
C SER A 57 13.92 2.93 -0.35
N PHE A 58 13.48 2.18 0.67
CA PHE A 58 14.38 1.55 1.64
C PHE A 58 15.26 0.48 1.01
N LEU A 59 14.70 -0.39 0.17
CA LEU A 59 15.48 -1.39 -0.58
C LEU A 59 16.53 -0.72 -1.47
N SER A 60 16.18 0.38 -2.13
CA SER A 60 17.12 1.14 -2.98
C SER A 60 18.27 1.79 -2.20
N ASN A 61 18.05 2.14 -0.93
CA ASN A 61 19.02 2.86 -0.10
C ASN A 61 19.78 1.95 0.88
N ALA A 62 19.25 0.76 1.17
CA ALA A 62 19.84 -0.22 2.09
C ALA A 62 21.26 -0.63 1.66
N ASN A 63 21.56 -0.59 0.37
CA ASN A 63 22.88 -0.91 -0.17
C ASN A 63 23.92 0.22 -0.04
N MET A 64 23.52 1.40 0.44
CA MET A 64 24.43 2.56 0.61
C MET A 64 24.78 2.87 2.07
N GLN A 65 24.09 2.25 3.04
CA GLN A 65 24.19 2.66 4.45
C GLN A 65 25.23 1.84 5.22
N GLN A 66 26.49 2.28 5.12
CA GLN A 66 27.62 1.71 5.87
C GLN A 66 27.87 2.51 7.16
N SER A 67 26.87 2.57 8.04
CA SER A 67 26.99 3.24 9.35
C SER A 67 26.99 2.23 10.50
N HIS A 68 27.67 2.58 11.60
CA HIS A 68 27.73 1.74 12.81
C HIS A 68 26.36 1.42 13.43
N MET A 69 25.31 2.20 13.11
CA MET A 69 23.94 2.01 13.59
C MET A 69 22.95 1.61 12.46
N ALA A 70 23.45 1.11 11.32
CA ALA A 70 22.60 0.75 10.19
C ALA A 70 21.52 -0.30 10.57
N ALA A 71 21.87 -1.29 11.38
CA ALA A 71 20.93 -2.34 11.80
C ALA A 71 19.78 -1.79 12.67
N GLU A 72 20.07 -0.87 13.59
CA GLU A 72 19.07 -0.26 14.46
C GLU A 72 18.10 0.61 13.66
N ASN A 73 18.64 1.51 12.82
CA ASN A 73 17.83 2.36 11.94
C ASN A 73 16.95 1.53 10.98
N ASN A 74 17.48 0.43 10.44
CA ASN A 74 16.74 -0.47 9.59
C ASN A 74 15.58 -1.12 10.35
N SER A 75 15.82 -1.63 11.57
CA SER A 75 14.78 -2.25 12.39
C SER A 75 13.65 -1.27 12.76
N LEU A 76 13.99 -0.01 13.10
CA LEU A 76 13.02 1.03 13.41
C LEU A 76 12.19 1.42 12.17
N PHE A 77 12.83 1.51 11.01
CA PHE A 77 12.14 1.75 9.74
C PHE A 77 11.17 0.62 9.41
N ILE A 78 11.60 -0.63 9.53
CA ILE A 78 10.78 -1.82 9.32
C ILE A 78 9.57 -1.81 10.26
N GLY A 79 9.80 -1.57 11.55
CA GLY A 79 8.74 -1.54 12.57
C GLY A 79 7.72 -0.44 12.30
N SER A 80 8.16 0.79 12.02
CA SER A 80 7.26 1.91 11.72
C SER A 80 6.45 1.70 10.43
N ASN A 81 7.05 1.13 9.38
CA ASN A 81 6.32 0.76 8.17
C ASN A 81 5.35 -0.40 8.38
N ALA A 82 5.67 -1.36 9.24
CA ALA A 82 4.75 -2.45 9.58
C ALA A 82 3.50 -1.91 10.29
N VAL A 83 3.64 -0.91 11.16
CA VAL A 83 2.49 -0.23 11.79
C VAL A 83 1.64 0.48 10.74
N LEU A 84 2.26 1.21 9.81
CA LEU A 84 1.53 1.88 8.72
C LEU A 84 0.77 0.89 7.83
N TRP A 85 1.40 -0.24 7.50
CA TRP A 85 0.76 -1.35 6.79
C TRP A 85 -0.43 -1.92 7.58
N ALA A 86 -0.28 -2.12 8.89
CA ALA A 86 -1.34 -2.63 9.75
C ALA A 86 -2.56 -1.69 9.78
N ILE A 87 -2.35 -0.36 9.83
CA ILE A 87 -3.42 0.64 9.68
C ILE A 87 -4.14 0.45 8.33
N GLY A 88 -3.38 0.22 7.26
CA GLY A 88 -3.92 -0.15 5.96
C GLY A 88 -4.80 -1.39 6.01
N MET A 89 -4.38 -2.46 6.70
CA MET A 89 -5.17 -3.68 6.85
C MET A 89 -6.50 -3.42 7.59
N PHE A 90 -6.51 -2.58 8.63
CA PHE A 90 -7.77 -2.23 9.30
C PHE A 90 -8.75 -1.51 8.38
N LEU A 91 -8.27 -0.57 7.54
CA LEU A 91 -9.10 0.08 6.52
C LEU A 91 -9.71 -0.94 5.55
N LEU A 92 -8.93 -1.92 5.11
CA LEU A 92 -9.39 -3.00 4.24
C LEU A 92 -10.50 -3.83 4.89
N LEU A 93 -10.28 -4.27 6.13
CA LEU A 93 -11.25 -5.07 6.88
C LEU A 93 -12.57 -4.32 7.09
N ILE A 94 -12.52 -3.03 7.44
CA ILE A 94 -13.72 -2.19 7.56
C ILE A 94 -14.45 -2.05 6.22
N GLY A 95 -13.70 -1.86 5.12
CA GLY A 95 -14.26 -1.78 3.77
C GLY A 95 -15.01 -3.05 3.38
N ILE A 96 -14.39 -4.22 3.58
CA ILE A 96 -14.99 -5.53 3.30
C ILE A 96 -16.25 -5.75 4.16
N TYR A 97 -16.15 -5.50 5.47
CA TYR A 97 -17.29 -5.65 6.38
C TYR A 97 -18.48 -4.79 5.97
N LYS A 98 -18.23 -3.53 5.57
CA LYS A 98 -19.29 -2.62 5.12
C LYS A 98 -19.88 -3.01 3.76
N LEU A 99 -19.08 -3.59 2.86
CA LEU A 99 -19.58 -4.14 1.60
C LEU A 99 -20.56 -5.29 1.84
N ASP A 100 -20.20 -6.26 2.70
CA ASP A 100 -21.07 -7.40 3.04
C ASP A 100 -22.37 -6.96 3.73
N LYS A 101 -22.28 -6.03 4.70
CA LYS A 101 -23.47 -5.49 5.37
C LYS A 101 -24.42 -4.82 4.38
N THR A 102 -23.89 -4.03 3.44
CA THR A 102 -24.71 -3.35 2.43
C THR A 102 -25.32 -4.33 1.42
N ALA A 103 -24.67 -5.47 1.17
CA ALA A 103 -25.23 -6.53 0.33
C ALA A 103 -26.39 -7.25 1.02
N LYS A 104 -26.31 -7.44 2.34
CA LYS A 104 -27.35 -8.11 3.15
C LYS A 104 -28.57 -7.23 3.46
N THR A 105 -28.41 -5.90 3.53
CA THR A 105 -29.51 -4.95 3.77
C THR A 105 -30.18 -4.45 2.49
N GLY A 106 -29.96 -5.09 1.35
CA GLY A 106 -30.71 -4.81 0.11
C GLY A 106 -32.15 -5.34 0.18
N ILE A 107 -32.99 -4.69 0.99
CA ILE A 107 -34.46 -4.66 0.92
C ILE A 107 -34.84 -3.20 0.76
#